data_AF-A0A1I2IMF4-F1
#
_entry.id   AF-A0A1I2IMF4-F1
#
_cell.length_a   1.000
_cell.length_b   1.000
_cell.length_c   1.000
_cell.angle_alpha   90.00
_cell.angle_beta   90.00
_cell.angle_gamma   90.00
#
_symmetry.space_group_name_H-M   'P 1'
#
loop_
_entity.id
_entity.type
_entity.pdbx_description
1 polymer ?
#
loop_
_entity_poly.entity_id
_entity_poly.type
_entity_poly.pdbx_seq_one_letter_code
_entity_poly.pdbx_strand_id
1 'polypeptide(L)'
;MIMFIPTSALAVMKTVITAVFVCVLLTLAACSRITPENYAKLEAGMTREEVYRLLGKPDDVSGSGIGQLTLTTETWTGPKHIVRVTFAGDKVTLKRIQPRQE
;
A
#
# COMPACT_ATOMS: atom_id res chain seq x y z
N MET A 1 34.29 44.59 -15.03
CA MET A 1 34.11 43.80 -13.79
C MET A 1 33.41 42.51 -14.16
N ILE A 2 34.18 41.47 -14.49
CA ILE A 2 33.65 40.19 -14.98
C ILE A 2 33.48 39.29 -13.77
N MET A 3 32.23 39.02 -13.37
CA MET A 3 31.90 38.22 -12.20
C MET A 3 32.24 36.76 -12.51
N PHE A 4 33.35 36.27 -11.96
CA PHE A 4 33.72 34.85 -11.96
C PHE A 4 32.71 34.10 -11.07
N ILE A 5 31.66 33.57 -11.68
CA ILE A 5 30.79 32.59 -11.01
C ILE A 5 31.63 31.31 -10.88
N PRO A 6 31.94 30.84 -9.66
CA PRO A 6 32.80 29.68 -9.50
C PRO A 6 32.09 28.44 -10.07
N THR A 7 32.79 27.70 -10.93
CA THR A 7 32.32 26.47 -11.60
C THR A 7 31.81 25.41 -10.60
N SER A 8 32.24 25.49 -9.34
CA SER A 8 31.72 24.69 -8.23
C SER A 8 30.24 24.95 -7.92
N ALA A 9 29.73 26.18 -8.09
CA ALA A 9 28.33 26.51 -7.85
C ALA A 9 27.38 25.88 -8.88
N LEU A 10 27.78 25.81 -10.16
CA LEU A 10 27.02 25.13 -11.21
C LEU A 10 26.99 23.60 -11.03
N ALA A 11 28.10 23.02 -10.55
CA ALA A 11 28.18 21.58 -10.29
C ALA A 11 27.30 21.18 -9.10
N VAL A 12 27.37 21.92 -7.99
CA VAL A 12 26.56 21.70 -6.78
C VAL A 12 25.07 21.80 -7.08
N MET A 13 24.64 22.80 -7.86
CA MET A 13 23.23 22.99 -8.20
C MET A 13 22.66 21.82 -9.02
N LYS A 14 23.43 21.26 -9.97
CA LYS A 14 23.02 20.08 -10.74
C LYS A 14 22.88 18.83 -9.87
N THR A 15 23.80 18.59 -8.93
CA THR A 15 23.74 17.43 -8.02
C THR A 15 22.55 17.54 -7.06
N VAL A 16 22.25 18.74 -6.56
CA VAL A 16 21.09 19.00 -5.71
C VAL A 16 19.79 18.76 -6.47
N ILE A 17 19.67 19.21 -7.73
CA ILE A 17 18.48 18.98 -8.55
C ILE A 17 18.27 17.48 -8.82
N THR A 18 19.32 16.72 -9.13
CA THR A 18 19.23 15.26 -9.33
C THR A 18 18.83 14.53 -8.05
N ALA A 19 19.37 14.92 -6.89
CA ALA A 19 19.02 14.34 -5.60
C ALA A 19 17.55 14.59 -5.21
N VAL A 20 17.04 15.81 -5.45
CA VAL A 20 15.64 16.16 -5.20
C VAL A 20 14.69 15.37 -6.10
N PHE A 21 15.05 15.13 -7.36
CA PHE A 21 14.22 14.37 -8.29
C PHE A 21 14.08 12.90 -7.89
N VAL A 22 15.16 12.28 -7.39
CA VAL A 22 15.13 10.90 -6.86
C VAL A 22 14.26 10.82 -5.59
N CYS A 23 14.33 11.82 -4.70
CA CYS A 23 13.48 11.87 -3.51
C CYS A 23 11.99 12.05 -3.84
N VAL A 24 11.64 12.83 -4.87
CA VAL A 24 10.25 13.01 -5.32
C VAL A 24 9.70 11.75 -5.98
N LEU A 25 10.51 10.98 -6.72
CA LEU A 25 10.06 9.72 -7.32
C LEU A 25 9.76 8.63 -6.27
N LEU A 26 10.44 8.66 -5.11
CA LEU A 26 10.20 7.71 -4.01
C LEU A 26 8.89 7.97 -3.27
N THR A 27 8.33 9.19 -3.32
CA THR A 27 7.07 9.51 -2.62
C THR A 27 5.80 9.14 -3.42
N LEU A 28 5.91 8.91 -4.73
CA LEU A 28 4.76 8.47 -5.54
C LEU A 28 4.32 7.02 -5.30
N ALA A 29 5.14 6.21 -4.61
CA ALA A 29 4.76 4.85 -4.21
C ALA A 29 3.68 4.82 -3.10
N ALA A 30 3.37 5.96 -2.47
CA ALA A 30 2.38 6.06 -1.40
C ALA A 30 0.93 6.22 -1.87
N CYS A 31 0.63 5.92 -3.15
CA CYS A 31 -0.76 5.82 -3.60
C CYS A 31 -1.40 4.57 -2.97
N SER A 32 -2.02 4.75 -1.81
CA SER A 32 -2.67 3.67 -1.06
C SER A 32 -3.71 2.97 -1.93
N ARG A 33 -3.55 1.66 -2.13
CA ARG A 33 -4.53 0.82 -2.83
C ARG A 33 -5.80 0.56 -2.01
N ILE A 34 -5.80 0.98 -0.74
CA ILE A 34 -6.89 0.78 0.20
C ILE A 34 -7.90 1.92 0.04
N THR A 35 -8.80 1.73 -0.91
CA THR A 35 -9.86 2.68 -1.26
C THR A 35 -11.22 1.97 -1.39
N PRO A 36 -12.35 2.69 -1.27
CA PRO A 36 -13.69 2.11 -1.47
C PRO A 36 -13.85 1.45 -2.85
N GLU A 37 -13.22 2.01 -3.89
CA GLU A 37 -13.32 1.51 -5.27
C GLU A 37 -12.63 0.16 -5.44
N ASN A 38 -11.45 -0.03 -4.85
CA ASN A 38 -10.78 -1.33 -4.88
C ASN A 38 -11.47 -2.35 -3.94
N TYR A 39 -12.00 -1.89 -2.81
CA TYR A 39 -12.80 -2.74 -1.92
C TYR A 39 -14.10 -3.24 -2.59
N ALA A 40 -14.74 -2.40 -3.41
CA ALA A 40 -15.96 -2.77 -4.14
C ALA A 40 -15.72 -3.94 -5.10
N LYS A 41 -14.52 -4.05 -5.68
CA LYS A 41 -14.11 -5.13 -6.59
C LYS A 41 -13.89 -6.47 -5.90
N LEU A 42 -13.74 -6.51 -4.57
CA LEU A 42 -13.57 -7.77 -3.86
C LEU A 42 -14.88 -8.56 -3.87
N GLU A 43 -14.81 -9.86 -4.08
CA GLU A 43 -15.99 -10.73 -4.06
C GLU A 43 -15.77 -11.92 -3.14
N ALA A 44 -16.86 -12.44 -2.58
CA ALA A 44 -16.81 -13.70 -1.85
C ALA A 44 -16.35 -14.81 -2.80
N GLY A 45 -15.47 -15.69 -2.34
CA GLY A 45 -14.92 -16.78 -3.13
C GLY A 45 -13.63 -16.46 -3.91
N MET A 46 -13.20 -15.18 -3.97
CA MET A 46 -11.90 -14.78 -4.53
C MET A 46 -10.74 -15.43 -3.79
N THR A 47 -9.65 -15.72 -4.50
CA THR A 47 -8.40 -16.23 -3.91
C THR A 47 -7.62 -15.12 -3.23
N ARG A 48 -6.67 -15.46 -2.34
CA ARG A 48 -5.79 -14.44 -1.75
C ARG A 48 -5.01 -13.68 -2.82
N GLU A 49 -4.58 -14.33 -3.89
CA GLU A 49 -3.81 -13.64 -4.95
C GLU A 49 -4.65 -12.61 -5.70
N GLU A 50 -5.94 -12.87 -5.90
CA GLU A 50 -6.88 -11.89 -6.46
C GLU A 50 -7.03 -10.68 -5.55
N VAL A 51 -7.19 -10.90 -4.25
CA VAL A 51 -7.26 -9.83 -3.25
C VAL A 51 -5.96 -9.03 -3.23
N TYR A 52 -4.79 -9.69 -3.26
CA TYR A 52 -3.48 -9.03 -3.24
C TYR A 52 -3.20 -8.23 -4.50
N ARG A 53 -3.71 -8.64 -5.67
CA ARG A 53 -3.61 -7.82 -6.88
C ARG A 53 -4.35 -6.49 -6.71
N LEU A 54 -5.48 -6.51 -6.01
CA LEU A 54 -6.32 -5.33 -5.79
C LEU A 54 -5.81 -4.43 -4.65
N LEU A 55 -5.49 -5.01 -3.50
CA LEU A 55 -5.16 -4.27 -2.27
C LEU A 55 -3.66 -4.23 -1.94
N GLY A 56 -2.84 -5.08 -2.56
CA GLY A 56 -1.45 -5.29 -2.16
C GLY A 56 -1.33 -6.31 -1.01
N LYS A 57 -0.17 -6.34 -0.36
CA LYS A 57 0.08 -7.21 0.80
C LYS A 57 -0.65 -6.67 2.04
N PRO A 58 -1.18 -7.53 2.91
CA PRO A 58 -1.80 -7.11 4.16
C PRO A 58 -0.74 -6.60 5.14
N ASP A 59 -1.16 -5.70 6.03
CA ASP A 59 -0.33 -5.17 7.13
C ASP A 59 -0.35 -6.10 8.34
N ASP A 60 -1.48 -6.77 8.58
CA ASP A 60 -1.66 -7.72 9.68
C ASP A 60 -2.40 -8.97 9.22
N VAL A 61 -1.96 -10.12 9.70
CA VAL A 61 -2.57 -11.41 9.45
C VAL A 61 -2.82 -12.07 10.79
N SER A 62 -4.09 -12.20 11.14
CA SER A 62 -4.55 -12.82 12.38
C SER A 62 -5.48 -13.98 12.07
N GLY A 63 -5.16 -15.16 12.59
CA GLY A 63 -5.94 -16.35 12.30
C GLY A 63 -5.57 -17.46 13.26
N SER A 64 -6.53 -18.33 13.52
CA SER A 64 -6.34 -19.51 14.36
C SER A 64 -7.10 -20.65 13.72
N GLY A 65 -6.39 -21.71 13.36
CA GLY A 65 -6.97 -22.92 12.80
C GLY A 65 -7.31 -23.91 13.90
N ILE A 66 -8.48 -24.54 13.84
CA ILE A 66 -8.84 -25.67 14.70
C ILE A 66 -9.14 -26.86 13.80
N GLY A 67 -8.24 -27.85 13.77
CA GLY A 67 -8.33 -28.99 12.86
C GLY A 67 -8.09 -28.59 11.39
N GLN A 68 -8.92 -29.09 10.46
CA GLN A 68 -8.79 -28.82 9.02
C GLN A 68 -9.40 -27.46 8.60
N LEU A 69 -10.12 -26.78 9.50
CA LEU A 69 -10.74 -25.50 9.20
C LEU A 69 -9.79 -24.37 9.59
N THR A 70 -9.18 -23.74 8.58
CA THR A 70 -8.31 -22.57 8.77
C THR A 70 -9.10 -21.31 8.42
N LEU A 71 -9.39 -20.50 9.44
CA LEU A 71 -9.96 -19.17 9.31
C LEU A 71 -8.86 -18.14 9.60
N THR A 72 -8.56 -17.31 8.61
CA THR A 72 -7.56 -16.25 8.71
C THR A 72 -8.19 -14.93 8.32
N THR A 73 -8.05 -13.92 9.16
CA THR A 73 -8.42 -12.55 8.86
C THR A 73 -7.17 -11.75 8.55
N GLU A 74 -7.17 -11.10 7.41
CA GLU A 74 -6.10 -10.22 6.95
C GLU A 74 -6.60 -8.78 6.97
N THR A 75 -5.73 -7.85 7.36
CA THR A 75 -6.05 -6.45 7.55
C THR A 75 -5.12 -5.59 6.69
N TRP A 76 -5.70 -4.67 5.94
CA TRP A 76 -5.00 -3.62 5.20
C TRP A 76 -5.35 -2.26 5.78
N THR A 77 -4.33 -1.46 6.00
CA THR A 77 -4.40 -0.23 6.78
C THR A 77 -3.98 0.94 5.90
N GLY A 78 -4.95 1.50 5.18
CA GLY A 78 -4.77 2.69 4.36
C GLY A 78 -4.81 3.99 5.19
N PRO A 79 -4.51 5.15 4.58
CA PRO A 79 -4.51 6.43 5.28
C PRO A 79 -5.90 6.82 5.80
N LYS A 80 -6.96 6.52 5.04
CA LYS A 80 -8.35 6.90 5.40
C LYS A 80 -9.24 5.73 5.80
N HIS A 81 -8.86 4.52 5.42
CA HIS A 81 -9.71 3.34 5.56
C HIS A 81 -8.91 2.13 6.00
N ILE A 82 -9.56 1.25 6.74
CA ILE A 82 -9.07 -0.07 7.11
C ILE A 82 -9.97 -1.09 6.43
N VAL A 83 -9.37 -1.99 5.65
CA VAL A 83 -10.06 -3.12 5.01
C VAL A 83 -9.69 -4.38 5.76
N ARG A 84 -10.67 -5.20 6.12
CA ARG A 84 -10.48 -6.52 6.72
C ARG A 84 -11.15 -7.56 5.83
N VAL A 85 -10.40 -8.60 5.50
CA VAL A 85 -10.91 -9.74 4.71
C VAL A 85 -10.66 -11.01 5.51
N THR A 86 -11.71 -11.78 5.73
CA THR A 86 -11.62 -13.11 6.34
C THR A 86 -11.66 -14.14 5.24
N PHE A 87 -10.73 -15.09 5.32
CA PHE A 87 -10.60 -16.22 4.43
C PHE A 87 -10.89 -17.51 5.19
N ALA A 88 -11.60 -18.43 4.54
CA ALA A 88 -11.68 -19.84 4.95
C ALA A 88 -10.93 -20.69 3.92
N GLY A 89 -9.88 -21.39 4.35
CA GLY A 89 -8.94 -22.00 3.41
C GLY A 89 -8.22 -20.91 2.62
N ASP A 90 -8.47 -20.78 1.32
CA ASP A 90 -7.88 -19.72 0.48
C ASP A 90 -8.90 -18.71 -0.07
N LYS A 91 -10.17 -18.85 0.30
CA LYS A 91 -11.26 -18.07 -0.31
C LYS A 91 -11.84 -17.03 0.62
N VAL A 92 -12.14 -15.86 0.08
CA VAL A 92 -12.84 -14.79 0.80
C VAL A 92 -14.22 -15.26 1.26
N THR A 93 -14.48 -15.15 2.56
CA THR A 93 -15.79 -15.42 3.16
C THR A 93 -16.47 -14.16 3.68
N LEU A 94 -15.69 -13.23 4.24
CA LEU A 94 -16.20 -11.95 4.74
C LEU A 94 -15.27 -10.82 4.32
N LYS A 95 -15.85 -9.70 3.92
CA LYS A 95 -15.12 -8.45 3.68
C LYS A 95 -15.78 -7.31 4.44
N ARG A 96 -14.96 -6.40 4.98
CA ARG A 96 -15.41 -5.17 5.65
C ARG A 96 -14.46 -4.02 5.35
N ILE A 97 -15.01 -2.83 5.13
CA ILE A 97 -14.27 -1.56 5.09
C ILE A 97 -14.75 -0.66 6.22
N GLN A 98 -13.83 0.03 6.88
CA GLN A 98 -14.12 0.98 7.96
C GLN A 98 -13.30 2.26 7.77
N PRO A 99 -13.83 3.45 8.10
CA PRO A 99 -13.02 4.66 8.21
C PRO A 99 -11.95 4.48 9.28
N ARG A 100 -10.74 4.97 9.02
CA ARG A 100 -9.66 5.03 10.02
C ARG A 100 -9.98 6.16 10.99
N GLN A 101 -10.14 5.84 12.27
CA GLN A 101 -10.16 6.83 13.33
C GLN A 101 -8.70 7.23 13.58
N GLU A 102 -8.39 8.52 13.39
CA GLU A 102 -7.07 9.10 13.67
C GLU A 102 -7.02 9.61 15.12
#